data_AF-A0A530QH16-F1
#
_entry.id   AF-A0A530QH16-F1
#
_cell.length_a   1.000
_cell.length_b   1.000
_cell.length_c   1.000
_cell.angle_alpha   90.00
_cell.angle_beta   90.00
_cell.angle_gamma   90.00
#
_symmetry.space_group_name_H-M   'P 1'
#
loop_
_entity.id
_entity.type
_entity.pdbx_description
1 polymer ?
#
loop_
_entity_poly.entity_id
_entity_poly.type
_entity_poly.pdbx_seq_one_letter_code
_entity_poly.pdbx_strand_id
1 'polypeptide(L)'
;GTVRIWSVAGGLERAVLRGHSGAVNSAEFSPNGLYIVTASTEDRTVRLWATQSGRQLAVLGSQDEASVRLGLTRAAFSADGTHVAIVSGKESIRIVRVFKTPRDLIDFARRTVPREL
;
A
#
# COMPACT_ATOMS: atom_id res chain seq x y z
N GLY A 1 3.57 -13.24 3.72
CA GLY A 1 4.66 -12.62 2.93
C GLY A 1 5.10 -11.31 3.57
N THR A 2 6.32 -10.84 3.31
CA THR A 2 6.82 -9.55 3.82
C THR A 2 7.32 -8.67 2.67
N VAL A 3 7.20 -7.36 2.83
CA VAL A 3 7.88 -6.38 1.98
C VAL A 3 8.97 -5.69 2.78
N ARG A 4 10.13 -5.43 2.16
CA ARG A 4 11.30 -4.80 2.80
C ARG A 4 11.66 -3.54 2.02
N ILE A 5 11.87 -2.44 2.74
CA ILE A 5 12.21 -1.14 2.16
C ILE A 5 13.70 -0.90 2.43
N TRP A 6 14.46 -0.58 1.39
CA TRP A 6 15.90 -0.40 1.45
C TRP A 6 16.29 1.01 1.03
N SER A 7 17.33 1.56 1.66
CA SER A 7 17.98 2.79 1.21
C SER A 7 19.09 2.46 0.22
N VAL A 8 19.01 3.00 -1.00
CA VAL A 8 20.04 2.77 -2.03
C VAL A 8 21.38 3.37 -1.62
N ALA A 9 21.38 4.56 -1.02
CA ALA A 9 22.59 5.29 -0.67
C ALA A 9 23.48 4.59 0.37
N GLY A 10 22.93 3.66 1.16
CA GLY A 10 23.68 2.93 2.20
C GLY A 10 23.41 1.43 2.28
N GLY A 11 22.56 0.87 1.42
CA GLY A 11 22.16 -0.55 1.47
C GLY A 11 21.40 -0.96 2.73
N LEU A 12 20.99 0.00 3.57
CA LEU A 12 20.36 -0.29 4.86
C LEU A 12 18.85 -0.57 4.70
N GLU A 13 18.39 -1.62 5.38
CA GLU A 13 16.95 -1.88 5.57
C GLU A 13 16.36 -0.77 6.44
N ARG A 14 15.37 -0.06 5.89
CA ARG A 14 14.67 1.04 6.57
C ARG A 14 13.44 0.56 7.33
N ALA A 15 12.70 -0.39 6.75
CA ALA A 15 11.48 -0.90 7.35
C ALA A 15 11.09 -2.26 6.75
N VAL A 16 10.37 -3.06 7.55
CA VAL A 16 9.77 -4.33 7.14
C VAL A 16 8.26 -4.24 7.33
N LEU A 17 7.51 -4.43 6.25
CA LEU A 17 6.06 -4.44 6.25
C LEU A 17 5.57 -5.86 6.53
N ARG A 18 5.10 -6.08 7.76
CA ARG A 18 4.58 -7.38 8.22
C ARG A 18 3.07 -7.30 8.37
N GLY A 19 2.36 -8.27 7.77
CA GLY A 19 0.90 -8.38 7.95
C GLY A 19 0.21 -9.22 6.88
N HIS A 20 0.77 -9.32 5.68
CA HIS A 20 0.24 -10.24 4.66
C HIS A 20 0.47 -11.70 5.08
N SER A 21 -0.60 -12.50 5.13
CA SER A 21 -0.51 -13.94 5.46
C SER A 21 -0.11 -14.79 4.27
N GLY A 22 -0.25 -14.26 3.04
CA GLY A 22 0.14 -14.93 1.79
C GLY A 22 1.31 -14.26 1.07
N ALA A 23 1.67 -14.77 -0.10
CA ALA A 23 2.66 -14.15 -0.98
C ALA A 23 2.24 -12.73 -1.39
N VAL A 24 3.18 -11.78 -1.35
CA VAL A 24 2.93 -10.41 -1.82
C VAL A 24 3.24 -10.37 -3.31
N ASN A 25 2.23 -10.07 -4.13
CA ASN A 25 2.36 -10.11 -5.58
C ASN A 25 2.69 -8.75 -6.20
N SER A 26 2.45 -7.66 -5.46
CA SER A 26 2.69 -6.29 -5.92
C SER A 26 2.98 -5.37 -4.75
N ALA A 27 3.87 -4.40 -4.97
CA ALA A 27 4.15 -3.30 -4.07
C ALA A 27 4.45 -2.04 -4.90
N GLU A 28 3.84 -0.91 -4.55
CA GLU A 28 4.00 0.36 -5.28
C GLU A 28 4.10 1.53 -4.30
N PHE A 29 5.04 2.44 -4.55
CA PHE A 29 5.13 3.71 -3.84
C PHE A 29 4.06 4.69 -4.30
N SER A 30 3.51 5.47 -3.38
CA SER A 30 2.78 6.68 -3.75
C SER A 30 3.72 7.66 -4.49
N PRO A 31 3.19 8.57 -5.34
CA PRO A 31 4.00 9.54 -6.09
C PRO A 31 4.94 10.40 -5.23
N ASN A 32 4.54 10.66 -3.97
CA ASN A 32 5.35 11.40 -3.00
C ASN A 32 6.34 10.52 -2.20
N GLY A 33 6.36 9.20 -2.41
CA GLY A 33 7.22 8.23 -1.72
C GLY A 33 6.88 7.94 -0.26
N LEU A 34 5.88 8.61 0.31
CA LEU A 34 5.57 8.55 1.75
C LEU A 34 4.74 7.33 2.14
N TYR A 35 4.09 6.69 1.16
CA TYR A 35 3.24 5.54 1.36
C TYR A 35 3.59 4.43 0.39
N ILE A 36 3.21 3.21 0.76
CA ILE A 36 3.28 2.04 -0.10
C ILE A 36 1.92 1.36 -0.09
N VAL A 37 1.46 0.93 -1.26
CA VAL A 37 0.34 0.00 -1.38
C VAL A 37 0.89 -1.38 -1.75
N THR A 38 0.41 -2.42 -1.08
CA THR A 38 0.78 -3.81 -1.35
C THR A 38 -0.46 -4.66 -1.60
N ALA A 39 -0.34 -5.67 -2.45
CA ALA A 39 -1.43 -6.59 -2.76
C ALA A 39 -0.98 -8.04 -2.64
N SER A 40 -1.83 -8.87 -2.05
CA SER A 40 -1.66 -10.32 -2.01
C SER A 40 -2.94 -11.00 -2.49
N THR A 41 -2.75 -11.91 -3.44
CA THR A 41 -3.83 -12.71 -4.02
C THR A 41 -4.25 -13.82 -3.06
N GLU A 42 -3.28 -14.41 -2.34
CA GLU A 42 -3.51 -15.51 -1.40
C GLU A 42 -4.25 -15.05 -0.14
N ASP A 43 -3.85 -13.92 0.47
CA ASP A 43 -4.58 -13.38 1.62
C ASP A 43 -5.74 -12.46 1.26
N ARG A 44 -5.91 -12.20 -0.04
CA ARG A 44 -7.02 -11.43 -0.61
C ARG A 44 -7.12 -10.00 -0.06
N THR A 45 -5.99 -9.43 0.36
CA THR A 45 -5.94 -8.05 0.87
C THR A 45 -5.10 -7.11 0.02
N VAL A 46 -5.55 -5.85 -0.02
CA VAL A 46 -4.73 -4.70 -0.42
C VAL A 46 -4.49 -3.85 0.83
N ARG A 47 -3.24 -3.54 1.12
CA ARG A 47 -2.83 -2.84 2.35
C ARG A 47 -2.07 -1.57 2.04
N LEU A 48 -2.31 -0.54 2.84
CA LEU A 48 -1.64 0.75 2.77
C LEU A 48 -0.69 0.90 3.97
N TRP A 49 0.52 1.35 3.71
CA TRP A 49 1.60 1.44 4.70
C TRP A 49 2.25 2.82 4.69
N ALA A 50 2.76 3.26 5.84
CA ALA A 50 3.67 4.40 5.93
C ALA A 50 5.10 3.94 5.64
N THR A 51 5.78 4.55 4.65
CA THR A 51 7.13 4.17 4.22
C THR A 51 8.15 4.25 5.36
N GLN A 52 8.11 5.32 6.16
CA GLN A 52 9.15 5.60 7.15
C GLN A 52 9.11 4.64 8.34
N SER A 53 7.92 4.35 8.86
CA SER A 53 7.75 3.52 10.06
C SER A 53 7.46 2.05 9.75
N GLY A 54 7.10 1.74 8.51
CA GLY A 54 6.59 0.43 8.12
C GLY A 54 5.22 0.10 8.73
N ARG A 55 4.55 1.06 9.36
CA ARG A 55 3.25 0.85 10.01
C ARG A 55 2.15 0.68 8.96
N GLN A 56 1.32 -0.35 9.13
CA GLN A 56 0.08 -0.49 8.37
C GLN A 56 -0.89 0.64 8.75
N LEU A 57 -1.38 1.38 7.76
CA LEU A 57 -2.35 2.45 7.95
C LEU A 57 -3.79 1.97 7.73
N ALA A 58 -4.00 1.11 6.74
CA ALA A 58 -5.33 0.60 6.40
C ALA A 58 -5.26 -0.71 5.60
N VAL A 59 -6.37 -1.44 5.62
CA VAL A 59 -6.69 -2.48 4.63
C VAL A 59 -7.74 -1.88 3.69
N LEU A 60 -7.40 -1.73 2.41
CA LEU A 60 -8.23 -1.04 1.40
C LEU A 60 -9.22 -1.97 0.69
N GLY A 61 -9.03 -3.27 0.84
CA GLY A 61 -9.97 -4.29 0.38
C GLY A 61 -9.65 -5.63 1.00
N SER A 62 -10.69 -6.33 1.43
CA SER A 62 -10.69 -7.76 1.77
C SER A 62 -11.85 -8.40 1.00
N GLN A 63 -11.61 -9.51 0.32
CA GLN A 63 -12.69 -10.26 -0.33
C GLN A 63 -13.20 -11.36 0.59
N ASP A 64 -14.47 -11.28 0.96
CA ASP A 64 -15.21 -12.39 1.54
C ASP A 64 -15.53 -13.43 0.45
N GLU A 65 -15.51 -14.71 0.81
CA GLU A 65 -15.54 -15.83 -0.13
C GLU A 65 -16.83 -15.93 -0.94
N ALA A 66 -16.71 -16.04 -2.27
CA ALA A 66 -17.70 -16.75 -3.10
C ALA A 66 -17.25 -17.04 -4.55
N SER A 67 -15.99 -16.84 -4.97
CA SER A 67 -15.64 -17.21 -6.35
C SER A 67 -14.18 -17.56 -6.51
N VAL A 68 -13.96 -18.86 -6.72
CA VAL A 68 -12.71 -19.51 -7.09
C VAL A 68 -12.37 -19.15 -8.53
N ARG A 69 -11.88 -17.93 -8.75
CA ARG A 69 -10.93 -17.67 -9.84
C ARG A 69 -9.77 -16.91 -9.22
N LEU A 70 -8.62 -17.58 -9.17
CA LEU A 70 -7.33 -17.03 -8.74
C LEU A 70 -6.92 -15.96 -9.75
N GLY A 71 -7.50 -14.78 -9.64
CA GLY A 71 -7.12 -13.60 -10.38
C GLY A 71 -6.04 -12.84 -9.61
N LEU A 72 -4.94 -12.47 -10.29
CA LEU A 72 -3.91 -11.64 -9.71
C LEU A 72 -4.52 -10.32 -9.20
N THR A 73 -4.39 -10.04 -7.91
CA THR A 73 -4.81 -8.75 -7.35
C THR A 73 -3.68 -7.73 -7.50
N ARG A 74 -3.98 -6.58 -8.10
CA ARG A 74 -3.05 -5.45 -8.21
C ARG A 74 -3.68 -4.17 -7.67
N ALA A 75 -2.81 -3.29 -7.18
CA ALA A 75 -3.19 -1.97 -6.73
C ALA A 75 -2.15 -0.95 -7.19
N ALA A 76 -2.62 0.25 -7.56
CA ALA A 76 -1.78 1.36 -8.00
C ALA A 76 -2.31 2.70 -7.49
N PHE A 77 -1.41 3.65 -7.20
CA PHE A 77 -1.79 5.00 -6.85
C PHE A 77 -2.16 5.82 -8.10
N SER A 78 -3.10 6.74 -7.94
CA SER A 78 -3.27 7.84 -8.89
C SER A 78 -2.03 8.75 -8.86
N ALA A 79 -1.76 9.45 -9.96
CA ALA A 79 -0.59 10.33 -10.08
C ALA A 79 -0.55 11.47 -9.05
N ASP A 80 -1.71 11.89 -8.53
CA ASP A 80 -1.84 12.88 -7.46
C ASP A 80 -1.74 12.26 -6.04
N GLY A 81 -1.65 10.93 -5.95
CA GLY A 81 -1.57 10.16 -4.71
C GLY A 81 -2.85 10.10 -3.88
N THR A 82 -3.97 10.63 -4.36
CA THR A 82 -5.21 10.74 -3.56
C THR A 82 -6.10 9.49 -3.63
N HIS A 83 -5.94 8.67 -4.68
CA HIS A 83 -6.71 7.45 -4.89
C HIS A 83 -5.79 6.25 -5.10
N VAL A 84 -6.35 5.07 -4.84
CA VAL A 84 -5.77 3.77 -5.20
C VAL A 84 -6.78 3.04 -6.08
N ALA A 85 -6.35 2.65 -7.28
CA ALA A 85 -7.08 1.73 -8.13
C ALA A 85 -6.74 0.29 -7.72
N ILE A 86 -7.75 -0.53 -7.48
CA ILE A 86 -7.62 -1.95 -7.14
C ILE A 86 -8.29 -2.75 -8.24
N VAL A 87 -7.52 -3.62 -8.90
CA VAL A 87 -8.00 -4.52 -9.93
C VAL A 87 -7.95 -5.94 -9.40
N SER A 88 -9.10 -6.62 -9.46
CA SER A 88 -9.25 -8.02 -9.14
C SER A 88 -9.69 -8.76 -10.40
N GLY A 89 -9.28 -10.02 -10.56
CA GLY A 89 -9.70 -10.85 -11.70
C GLY A 89 -11.20 -11.19 -11.76
N LYS A 90 -12.06 -10.50 -10.99
CA LYS A 90 -13.52 -10.61 -11.01
C LYS A 90 -14.17 -9.51 -11.86
N GLU A 91 -13.55 -9.11 -12.97
CA GLU A 91 -14.06 -8.08 -13.90
C GLU A 91 -14.35 -6.70 -13.27
N SER A 92 -13.96 -6.49 -12.01
CA SER A 92 -14.30 -5.30 -11.24
C SER A 92 -13.07 -4.50 -10.89
N ILE A 93 -13.11 -3.21 -11.22
CA ILE A 93 -12.13 -2.22 -10.77
C ILE A 93 -12.78 -1.42 -9.65
N ARG A 94 -12.09 -1.32 -8.51
CA ARG A 94 -12.50 -0.44 -7.39
C ARG A 94 -11.52 0.71 -7.28
N ILE A 95 -12.02 1.93 -7.24
CA ILE A 95 -11.22 3.12 -6.94
C ILE A 95 -11.51 3.53 -5.49
N VAL A 96 -10.47 3.53 -4.65
CA VAL A 96 -10.57 3.89 -3.23
C VAL A 96 -9.89 5.24 -3.03
N ARG A 97 -10.61 6.22 -2.48
CA ARG A 97 -10.00 7.49 -2.04
C ARG A 97 -9.27 7.26 -0.72
N VAL A 98 -7.97 7.48 -0.71
CA VAL A 98 -7.09 7.28 0.46
C VAL A 98 -6.73 8.58 1.16
N PHE A 99 -6.75 9.71 0.44
CA PHE A 99 -6.60 11.06 1.01
C PHE A 99 -7.65 12.00 0.41
N LYS A 100 -8.29 12.83 1.25
CA LYS A 100 -9.35 13.75 0.79
C LYS A 100 -8.79 14.87 -0.08
N THR A 101 -7.59 15.36 0.25
CA THR A 101 -6.88 16.39 -0.50
C THR A 101 -5.37 16.12 -0.54
N PRO A 102 -4.62 16.71 -1.49
CA PRO A 102 -3.16 16.73 -1.43
C PRO A 102 -2.61 17.41 -0.17
N ARG A 103 -3.38 18.28 0.50
CA ARG A 103 -2.99 18.85 1.79
C ARG A 103 -3.05 17.82 2.90
N ASP A 104 -4.10 17.00 2.97
CA ASP A 104 -4.20 15.91 3.96
C ASP A 104 -3.05 14.91 3.82
N LEU A 105 -2.61 14.68 2.57
CA LEU A 105 -1.45 13.86 2.25
C LEU A 105 -0.16 14.44 2.85
N ILE A 106 0.05 15.75 2.73
CA ILE A 106 1.20 16.49 3.28
C ILE A 106 1.11 16.60 4.81
N ASP A 107 -0.07 16.87 5.36
CA ASP A 107 -0.28 17.06 6.80
C ASP A 107 -0.13 15.74 7.56
N PHE A 108 -0.62 14.63 6.99
CA PHE A 108 -0.37 13.30 7.54
C PHE A 108 1.13 12.98 7.55
N ALA A 109 1.85 13.31 6.46
CA ALA A 109 3.30 13.13 6.40
C ALA A 109 4.01 13.87 7.53
N ARG A 110 3.67 15.16 7.74
CA ARG A 110 4.27 16.02 8.76
C ARG A 110 4.00 15.55 10.18
N ARG A 111 2.87 14.87 10.44
CA ARG A 111 2.54 14.32 11.78
C ARG A 111 3.24 13.00 12.07
N THR A 112 3.62 12.25 11.04
CA THR A 112 4.13 10.88 11.20
C THR A 112 5.66 10.82 11.10
N VAL A 113 6.29 11.85 10.53
CA VAL A 113 7.75 12.05 10.50
C VAL A 113 8.16 12.85 11.74
N PRO A 114 8.90 12.28 12.71
CA PRO A 114 9.54 13.07 13.74
C PRO A 114 10.52 14.03 13.06
N ARG A 115 10.39 15.32 13.33
CA ARG A 115 11.45 16.28 12.98
C ARG A 115 12.65 15.95 13.85
N GLU A 116 13.68 15.36 13.29
CA GLU A 116 15.01 15.51 13.87
C GLU A 116 15.46 16.94 13.54
N LEU A 117 15.66 17.73 14.61
CA LEU A 117 16.28 19.06 14.59
C LEU A 117 17.81 18.89 14.50
#